data_AF-A0AAW2JCA7-F1
#
_entry.id   AF-A0AAW2JCA7-F1
#
_cell.length_a   1.000
_cell.length_b   1.000
_cell.length_c   1.000
_cell.angle_alpha   90.00
_cell.angle_beta   90.00
_cell.angle_gamma   90.00
#
_symmetry.space_group_name_H-M   'P 1'
#
loop_
_entity.id
_entity.type
_entity.pdbx_description
1 polymer ?
#
loop_
_entity_poly.entity_id
_entity_poly.type
_entity_poly.pdbx_seq_one_letter_code
_entity_poly.pdbx_strand_id
1 'polypeptide(L)'
;MAAFASSLCFSSIRMVMGFWVLLFLFGINWVPLADSSTLGVEYVSPLLEIQDRERAPPSIQVSTAYAALNRLIPSHSSSFQFSIISKAYKFSSSCLLVIDVYESKPRHVAYWLKCERENFSNHVFNRISGTTGVELLSGLHWYLKYWCGAHISWSKTGGAQLSSVPKLGSLPRIQDAGITMKRPTPWSYYQNAVSSSYTFAWWDWERWEKEIDWMALQGINLPLAFTGQEAIWQKVFQMGWPITTKLVRSTTDPAEEIFARMYEFGMNPVLPAFSGNVPAALKSVYPSAKIARLGNCTRRRKTKRLLTRN
;
A
#
# COMPACT_ATOMS: atom_id res chain seq x y z
N MET A 1 55.44 35.64 40.43
CA MET A 1 54.34 34.81 40.99
C MET A 1 53.09 34.73 40.10
N ALA A 2 52.79 35.70 39.23
CA ALA A 2 51.58 35.67 38.38
C ALA A 2 51.59 34.61 37.24
N ALA A 3 52.75 34.21 36.72
CA ALA A 3 52.85 33.26 35.60
C ALA A 3 52.65 31.78 35.98
N PHE A 4 52.79 31.43 37.27
CA PHE A 4 52.60 30.05 37.75
C PHE A 4 51.12 29.73 38.03
N ALA A 5 50.33 30.72 38.45
CA ALA A 5 48.91 30.55 38.74
C ALA A 5 48.05 30.35 37.48
N SER A 6 48.43 30.95 36.35
CA SER A 6 47.71 30.79 35.07
C SER A 6 47.94 29.42 34.42
N SER A 7 49.13 28.84 34.57
CA SER A 7 49.47 27.49 34.07
C SER A 7 48.67 26.39 34.78
N LEU A 8 48.52 26.48 36.11
CA LEU A 8 47.74 25.53 36.90
C LEU A 8 46.24 25.59 36.56
N CYS A 9 45.70 26.79 36.36
CA CYS A 9 44.28 26.96 36.01
C CYS A 9 43.93 26.39 34.62
N PHE A 10 44.81 26.55 33.63
CA PHE A 10 44.63 25.98 32.29
C PHE A 10 44.75 24.45 32.28
N SER A 11 45.63 23.88 33.10
CA SER A 11 45.79 22.42 33.21
C SER A 11 44.54 21.78 33.85
N SER A 12 43.95 22.40 34.86
CA SER A 12 42.72 21.92 35.50
C SER A 12 41.51 21.98 34.55
N ILE A 13 41.37 23.02 33.73
CA ILE A 13 40.27 23.13 32.75
C ILE A 13 40.38 22.06 31.65
N ARG A 14 41.59 21.78 31.14
CA ARG A 14 41.80 20.71 30.15
C ARG A 14 41.50 19.32 30.70
N MET A 15 41.81 19.07 31.97
CA MET A 15 41.55 17.80 32.64
C MET A 15 40.05 17.58 32.87
N VAL A 16 39.33 18.64 33.27
CA VAL A 16 37.87 18.61 33.46
C VAL A 16 37.15 18.42 32.11
N MET A 17 37.54 19.15 31.05
CA MET A 17 36.96 18.91 29.71
C MET A 17 37.27 17.50 29.20
N GLY A 18 38.49 16.97 29.42
CA GLY A 18 38.84 15.60 29.05
C GLY A 18 38.00 14.55 29.77
N PHE A 19 37.70 14.77 31.05
CA PHE A 19 36.85 13.89 31.85
C PHE A 19 35.39 13.90 31.37
N TRP A 20 34.84 15.07 31.03
CA TRP A 20 33.49 15.18 30.47
C TRP A 20 33.38 14.62 29.04
N VAL A 21 34.42 14.78 28.21
CA VAL A 21 34.49 14.16 26.87
C VAL A 21 34.59 12.64 26.97
N LEU A 22 35.38 12.11 27.92
CA LEU A 22 35.43 10.68 28.20
C LEU A 22 34.09 10.15 28.72
N LEU A 23 33.43 10.84 29.66
CA LEU A 23 32.09 10.48 30.11
C LEU A 23 31.05 10.52 28.99
N PHE A 24 31.16 11.44 28.04
CA PHE A 24 30.28 11.50 26.87
C PHE A 24 30.54 10.35 25.90
N LEU A 25 31.81 9.99 25.67
CA LEU A 25 32.21 8.86 24.83
C LEU A 25 31.88 7.49 25.46
N PHE A 26 31.96 7.37 26.79
CA PHE A 26 31.54 6.17 27.52
C PHE A 26 30.01 6.10 27.70
N GLY A 27 29.32 7.23 27.81
CA GLY A 27 27.86 7.30 27.92
C GLY A 27 27.11 6.94 26.64
N ILE A 28 27.68 7.26 25.47
CA ILE A 28 27.10 6.88 24.16
C ILE A 28 27.19 5.37 23.91
N ASN A 29 28.22 4.70 24.43
CA ASN A 29 28.38 3.24 24.29
C ASN A 29 27.49 2.43 25.24
N TRP A 30 26.76 3.07 26.15
CA TRP A 30 25.89 2.41 27.12
C TRP A 30 24.40 2.59 26.86
N VAL A 31 24.02 3.20 25.74
CA VAL A 31 22.63 3.07 25.25
C VAL A 31 22.46 1.59 24.87
N PRO A 32 21.60 0.81 25.55
CA PRO A 32 21.29 -0.53 25.08
C PRO A 32 20.81 -0.38 23.64
N LEU A 33 21.49 -1.01 22.67
CA LEU A 33 20.82 -1.30 21.42
C LEU A 33 19.55 -2.05 21.82
N ALA A 34 18.39 -1.47 21.53
CA ALA A 34 17.15 -2.18 21.69
C ALA A 34 17.23 -3.41 20.77
N ASP A 35 17.50 -4.58 21.34
CA ASP A 35 17.38 -5.84 20.63
C ASP A 35 15.91 -5.98 20.24
N SER A 36 15.63 -5.71 18.97
CA SER A 36 14.32 -5.96 18.39
C SER A 36 14.07 -7.45 18.46
N SER A 37 13.07 -7.87 19.24
CA SER A 37 12.74 -9.29 19.40
C SER A 37 12.39 -9.91 18.04
N THR A 38 13.28 -10.75 17.50
CA THR A 38 13.08 -11.46 16.23
C THR A 38 12.10 -12.64 16.36
N LEU A 39 11.67 -13.00 17.58
CA LEU A 39 10.69 -14.05 17.84
C LEU A 39 9.41 -13.92 16.99
N GLY A 40 8.91 -12.70 16.78
CA GLY A 40 7.73 -12.47 15.92
C GLY A 40 8.01 -12.66 14.43
N VAL A 41 9.26 -12.48 13.99
CA VAL A 41 9.67 -12.58 12.58
C VAL A 41 9.60 -14.03 12.11
N GLU A 42 9.97 -14.99 12.94
CA GLU A 42 9.90 -16.42 12.59
C GLU A 42 8.46 -16.89 12.35
N TYR A 43 7.49 -16.43 13.15
CA TYR A 43 6.08 -16.79 12.96
C TYR A 43 5.42 -16.09 11.76
N VAL A 44 5.86 -14.87 11.44
CA VAL A 44 5.29 -14.08 10.35
C VAL A 44 5.87 -14.50 9.00
N SER A 45 7.13 -14.97 8.95
CA SER A 45 7.82 -15.30 7.69
C SER A 45 7.06 -16.31 6.79
N PRO A 46 6.53 -17.44 7.30
CA PRO A 46 5.74 -18.36 6.48
C PRO A 46 4.47 -17.72 5.91
N LEU A 47 3.82 -16.83 6.67
CA LEU A 47 2.64 -16.12 6.20
C LEU A 47 3.00 -15.15 5.06
N LEU A 48 4.15 -14.48 5.16
CA LEU A 48 4.65 -13.60 4.10
C LEU A 48 5.02 -14.37 2.84
N GLU A 49 5.60 -15.57 2.98
CA GLU A 49 5.90 -16.44 1.84
C GLU A 49 4.63 -16.93 1.13
N ILE A 50 3.62 -17.35 1.90
CA ILE A 50 2.31 -17.70 1.35
C ILE A 50 1.72 -16.48 0.62
N GLN A 51 1.71 -15.32 1.27
CA GLN A 51 1.19 -14.09 0.69
C GLN A 51 1.93 -13.65 -0.59
N ASP A 52 3.25 -13.88 -0.66
CA ASP A 52 4.03 -13.64 -1.88
C ASP A 52 3.71 -14.66 -2.97
N ARG A 53 3.47 -15.93 -2.61
CA ARG A 53 3.11 -17.01 -3.54
C ARG A 53 1.71 -16.87 -4.11
N GLU A 54 0.75 -16.50 -3.27
CA GLU A 54 -0.64 -16.29 -3.66
C GLU A 54 -0.87 -14.91 -4.32
N ARG A 55 0.20 -14.15 -4.65
CA ARG A 55 0.06 -12.87 -5.35
C ARG A 55 -0.34 -13.08 -6.81
N ALA A 56 -1.09 -12.12 -7.37
CA ALA A 56 -1.39 -12.07 -8.79
C ALA A 56 -0.13 -12.26 -9.67
N PRO A 57 -0.22 -13.02 -10.77
CA PRO A 57 0.90 -13.20 -11.69
C PRO A 57 1.44 -11.85 -12.22
N PRO A 58 2.75 -11.73 -12.48
CA PRO A 58 3.35 -10.51 -13.04
C PRO A 58 2.63 -9.95 -14.28
N SER A 59 2.18 -10.81 -15.18
CA SER A 59 1.45 -10.41 -16.39
C SER A 59 0.13 -9.71 -16.08
N ILE A 60 -0.62 -10.21 -15.09
CA ILE A 60 -1.86 -9.60 -14.62
C ILE A 60 -1.56 -8.23 -14.03
N GLN A 61 -0.60 -8.13 -13.11
CA GLN A 61 -0.23 -6.87 -12.48
C GLN A 61 0.21 -5.80 -13.49
N VAL A 62 1.00 -6.17 -14.50
CA VAL A 62 1.40 -5.28 -15.59
C VAL A 62 0.19 -4.84 -16.43
N SER A 63 -0.68 -5.78 -16.81
CA SER A 63 -1.87 -5.45 -17.61
C SER A 63 -2.83 -4.52 -16.87
N THR A 64 -3.00 -4.71 -15.56
CA THR A 64 -3.83 -3.86 -14.69
C THR A 64 -3.21 -2.48 -14.52
N ALA A 65 -1.88 -2.38 -14.39
CA ALA A 65 -1.17 -1.10 -14.36
C ALA A 65 -1.35 -0.33 -15.69
N TYR A 66 -1.28 -1.02 -16.84
CA TYR A 66 -1.60 -0.40 -18.12
C TYR A 66 -3.06 0.05 -18.23
N ALA A 67 -4.01 -0.74 -17.71
CA ALA A 67 -5.41 -0.35 -17.70
C ALA A 67 -5.64 0.93 -16.87
N ALA A 68 -4.99 1.05 -15.72
CA ALA A 68 -5.05 2.25 -14.89
C ALA A 68 -4.37 3.46 -15.56
N LEU A 69 -3.20 3.25 -16.18
CA LEU A 69 -2.53 4.27 -16.98
C LEU A 69 -3.44 4.77 -18.11
N ASN A 70 -4.13 3.86 -18.79
CA ASN A 70 -5.04 4.20 -19.88
C ASN A 70 -6.29 4.95 -19.38
N ARG A 71 -6.80 4.64 -18.18
CA ARG A 71 -7.87 5.43 -17.53
C ARG A 71 -7.38 6.83 -17.12
N LEU A 72 -6.11 6.97 -16.74
CA LEU A 72 -5.54 8.23 -16.26
C LEU A 72 -5.10 9.17 -17.39
N ILE A 73 -4.33 8.67 -18.36
CA ILE A 73 -3.79 9.40 -19.53
C ILE A 73 -3.83 8.51 -20.78
N PRO A 74 -5.01 8.35 -21.43
CA PRO A 74 -5.25 7.38 -22.50
C PRO A 74 -4.24 7.44 -23.67
N SER A 75 -3.80 8.66 -24.01
CA SER A 75 -2.90 8.93 -25.14
C SER A 75 -1.44 8.54 -24.90
N HIS A 76 -1.04 8.20 -23.68
CA HIS A 76 0.37 8.06 -23.30
C HIS A 76 0.79 6.62 -22.99
N SER A 77 -0.10 5.64 -23.12
CA SER A 77 0.18 4.24 -22.83
C SER A 77 1.43 3.71 -23.55
N SER A 78 1.66 4.15 -24.79
CA SER A 78 2.83 3.78 -25.60
C SER A 78 4.14 4.43 -25.16
N SER A 79 4.12 5.42 -24.27
CA SER A 79 5.35 6.09 -23.79
C SER A 79 5.99 5.42 -22.57
N PHE A 80 5.28 4.48 -21.95
CA PHE A 80 5.71 3.82 -20.72
C PHE A 80 5.87 2.33 -20.93
N GLN A 81 6.96 1.79 -20.36
CA GLN A 81 7.18 0.36 -20.28
C GLN A 81 7.12 -0.12 -18.84
N PHE A 82 6.14 -0.96 -18.51
CA PHE A 82 6.03 -1.57 -17.19
C PHE A 82 6.72 -2.93 -17.13
N SER A 83 7.44 -3.20 -16.03
CA SER A 83 8.07 -4.50 -15.80
C SER A 83 8.05 -4.89 -14.33
N ILE A 84 7.61 -6.11 -14.01
CA ILE A 84 7.70 -6.64 -12.65
C ILE A 84 9.06 -7.33 -12.47
N ILE A 85 9.79 -6.92 -11.43
CA ILE A 85 11.08 -7.51 -11.06
C ILE A 85 10.87 -8.41 -9.84
N SER A 86 11.40 -9.63 -9.90
CA SER A 86 11.41 -10.55 -8.76
C SER A 86 12.25 -9.98 -7.61
N LYS A 87 11.86 -10.26 -6.36
CA LYS A 87 12.61 -9.90 -5.14
C LYS A 87 14.02 -10.52 -5.08
N ALA A 88 14.40 -11.36 -6.04
CA ALA A 88 15.72 -11.97 -6.16
C ALA A 88 16.77 -11.01 -6.76
N TYR A 89 17.16 -9.96 -6.04
CA TYR A 89 18.45 -9.30 -6.27
C TYR A 89 18.96 -8.58 -5.01
N LYS A 90 19.82 -9.27 -4.24
CA LYS A 90 20.83 -8.75 -3.29
C LYS A 90 20.42 -7.79 -2.16
N PHE A 91 19.15 -7.42 -1.99
CA PHE A 91 18.70 -6.56 -0.90
C PHE A 91 17.60 -7.24 -0.11
N SER A 92 17.92 -7.58 1.14
CA SER A 92 16.96 -7.97 2.15
C SER A 92 15.82 -6.93 2.19
N SER A 93 14.61 -7.38 1.86
CA SER A 93 13.36 -6.84 2.43
C SER A 93 12.99 -5.39 2.06
N SER A 94 12.87 -5.02 0.78
CA SER A 94 12.19 -3.76 0.43
C SER A 94 11.56 -3.80 -0.95
N CYS A 95 10.28 -3.44 -1.05
CA CYS A 95 9.63 -3.12 -2.31
C CYS A 95 10.48 -2.10 -3.09
N LEU A 96 10.92 -2.48 -4.28
CA LEU A 96 11.85 -1.73 -5.10
C LEU A 96 11.08 -1.11 -6.27
N LEU A 97 11.33 0.17 -6.52
CA LEU A 97 10.90 0.89 -7.69
C LEU A 97 12.16 1.37 -8.43
N VAL A 98 12.26 1.05 -9.71
CA VAL A 98 13.33 1.51 -10.60
C VAL A 98 12.68 2.23 -11.77
N ILE A 99 13.11 3.46 -12.02
CA ILE A 99 12.66 4.23 -13.17
C ILE A 99 13.89 4.57 -14.00
N ASP A 100 13.95 4.09 -15.23
CA ASP A 100 15.08 4.30 -16.11
C ASP A 100 14.63 4.45 -17.57
N VAL A 101 15.58 4.78 -18.43
CA VAL A 101 15.36 4.91 -19.87
C VAL A 101 15.69 3.56 -20.51
N TYR A 102 14.74 3.02 -21.27
CA TYR A 102 14.97 1.81 -22.06
C TYR A 102 14.92 2.13 -23.55
N GLU A 103 16.05 1.92 -24.23
CA GLU A 103 16.09 1.88 -25.69
C GLU A 103 15.78 0.47 -26.17
N SER A 104 14.65 0.33 -26.86
CA SER A 104 14.26 -0.94 -27.44
C SER A 104 15.13 -1.30 -28.65
N LYS A 105 15.67 -2.53 -28.68
CA LYS A 105 16.22 -3.08 -29.94
C LYS A 105 15.07 -3.40 -30.91
N PRO A 106 15.23 -3.19 -32.24
CA PRO A 106 14.14 -3.28 -33.23
C PRO A 106 13.29 -4.56 -33.19
N ARG A 107 13.87 -5.70 -32.76
CA ARG A 107 13.17 -6.99 -32.71
C ARG A 107 12.18 -7.14 -31.54
N HIS A 108 12.34 -6.39 -30.45
CA HIS A 108 11.44 -6.50 -29.28
C HIS A 108 10.13 -5.73 -29.49
N VAL A 109 10.16 -4.60 -30.21
CA VAL A 109 8.99 -3.73 -30.43
C VAL A 109 7.90 -4.45 -31.23
N ALA A 110 8.28 -5.29 -32.19
CA ALA A 110 7.38 -6.07 -33.04
C ALA A 110 6.52 -7.11 -32.30
N TYR A 111 6.89 -7.52 -31.08
CA TYR A 111 6.10 -8.47 -30.29
C TYR A 111 5.02 -7.77 -29.43
N TRP A 112 5.22 -6.50 -29.10
CA TRP A 112 4.35 -5.72 -28.19
C TRP A 112 3.38 -4.80 -28.94
N LEU A 113 3.79 -4.22 -30.06
CA LEU A 113 2.94 -3.45 -30.97
C LEU A 113 2.48 -4.37 -32.11
N LYS A 114 1.51 -5.25 -31.85
CA LYS A 114 0.85 -6.02 -32.91
C LYS A 114 -0.09 -5.17 -33.78
N CYS A 115 -0.26 -3.90 -33.44
CA CYS A 115 -1.00 -2.91 -34.22
C CYS A 115 -0.04 -1.79 -34.63
N GLU A 116 0.00 -1.54 -35.93
CA GLU A 116 0.71 -0.48 -36.65
C GLU A 116 2.08 -0.85 -37.22
N ARG A 117 2.07 -0.90 -38.55
CA ARG A 117 3.16 -1.25 -39.46
C ARG A 117 3.77 0.06 -39.92
N GLU A 118 4.57 0.71 -39.08
CA GLU A 118 5.38 1.87 -39.47
C GLU A 118 6.82 1.72 -39.00
N ASN A 119 7.74 2.31 -39.77
CA ASN A 119 9.19 2.14 -39.71
C ASN A 119 9.77 2.20 -38.28
N PHE A 120 10.40 1.11 -37.84
CA PHE A 120 11.03 0.99 -36.51
C PHE A 120 12.31 1.84 -36.41
N SER A 121 12.17 3.13 -36.10
CA SER A 121 13.21 3.87 -35.38
C SER A 121 13.32 3.36 -33.95
N ASN A 122 14.48 3.51 -33.31
CA ASN A 122 14.65 3.21 -31.88
C ASN A 122 13.62 4.02 -31.06
N HIS A 123 12.59 3.36 -30.56
CA HIS A 123 11.66 3.98 -29.61
C HIS A 123 12.30 3.95 -28.22
N VAL A 124 12.46 5.14 -27.65
CA VAL A 124 12.93 5.37 -26.29
C VAL A 124 11.72 5.44 -25.38
N PHE A 125 11.65 4.54 -24.41
CA PHE A 125 10.54 4.47 -23.46
C PHE A 125 11.02 4.87 -22.06
N ASN A 126 10.14 5.52 -21.30
CA ASN A 126 10.30 5.60 -19.86
C ASN A 126 9.92 4.24 -19.27
N ARG A 127 10.91 3.48 -18.81
CA ARG A 127 10.70 2.17 -18.20
C ARG A 127 10.51 2.35 -16.69
N ILE A 128 9.43 1.78 -16.19
CA ILE A 128 9.07 1.76 -14.78
C ILE A 128 9.03 0.30 -14.36
N SER A 129 9.93 -0.07 -13.47
CA SER A 129 10.04 -1.43 -12.97
C SER A 129 9.76 -1.48 -11.48
N GLY A 130 8.99 -2.47 -11.04
CA GLY A 130 8.50 -2.55 -9.66
C GLY A 130 8.38 -3.98 -9.17
N THR A 131 8.29 -4.17 -7.86
CA THR A 131 8.05 -5.51 -7.27
C THR A 131 6.58 -5.95 -7.36
N THR A 132 5.65 -5.00 -7.41
CA THR A 132 4.20 -5.23 -7.57
C THR A 132 3.57 -4.17 -8.48
N GLY A 133 2.31 -4.37 -8.88
CA GLY A 133 1.52 -3.40 -9.62
C GLY A 133 1.36 -2.06 -8.90
N VAL A 134 1.29 -2.08 -7.57
CA VAL A 134 1.33 -0.86 -6.75
C VAL A 134 2.63 -0.10 -6.95
N GLU A 135 3.78 -0.78 -6.96
CA GLU A 135 5.06 -0.10 -7.20
C GLU A 135 5.12 0.52 -8.61
N LEU A 136 4.59 -0.17 -9.62
CA LEU A 136 4.51 0.36 -10.99
C LEU A 136 3.72 1.69 -11.05
N LEU A 137 2.52 1.72 -10.46
CA LEU A 137 1.70 2.93 -10.46
C LEU A 137 2.24 4.02 -9.54
N SER A 138 2.84 3.67 -8.40
CA SER A 138 3.50 4.65 -7.55
C SER A 138 4.69 5.32 -8.27
N GLY A 139 5.41 4.55 -9.10
CA GLY A 139 6.48 5.07 -9.95
C GLY A 139 5.98 5.97 -11.06
N LEU A 140 4.89 5.57 -11.71
CA LEU A 140 4.19 6.42 -12.68
C LEU A 140 3.76 7.75 -12.03
N HIS A 141 3.12 7.68 -10.86
CA HIS A 141 2.68 8.87 -10.15
C HIS A 141 3.86 9.76 -9.75
N TRP A 142 4.95 9.18 -9.25
CA TRP A 142 6.17 9.93 -8.94
C TRP A 142 6.71 10.66 -10.17
N TYR A 143 6.81 9.97 -11.30
CA TYR A 143 7.26 10.57 -12.55
C TYR A 143 6.34 11.72 -12.99
N LEU A 144 5.03 11.50 -13.03
CA LEU A 144 4.07 12.53 -13.40
C LEU A 144 4.13 13.75 -12.47
N LYS A 145 4.32 13.52 -11.16
CA LYS A 145 4.41 14.59 -10.17
C LYS A 145 5.68 15.43 -10.33
N TYR A 146 6.84 14.78 -10.39
CA TYR A 146 8.13 15.48 -10.31
C TYR A 146 8.71 15.89 -11.66
N TRP A 147 8.37 15.19 -12.74
CA TRP A 147 8.87 15.50 -14.09
C TRP A 147 7.82 16.20 -14.95
N CYS A 148 6.55 15.84 -14.82
CA CYS A 148 5.47 16.46 -15.59
C CYS A 148 4.71 17.55 -14.81
N GLY A 149 5.01 17.78 -13.53
CA GLY A 149 4.32 18.77 -12.70
C GLY A 149 2.82 18.48 -12.53
N ALA A 150 2.41 17.22 -12.61
CA ALA A 150 1.03 16.81 -12.45
C ALA A 150 0.66 16.63 -10.97
N HIS A 151 -0.64 16.70 -10.67
CA HIS A 151 -1.14 16.45 -9.32
C HIS A 151 -2.38 15.56 -9.36
N ILE A 152 -2.44 14.54 -8.49
CA ILE A 152 -3.55 13.58 -8.46
C ILE A 152 -4.09 13.48 -7.03
N SER A 153 -5.32 13.94 -6.83
CA SER A 153 -6.07 13.82 -5.57
C SER A 153 -7.47 13.27 -5.79
N TRP A 154 -8.24 13.12 -4.71
CA TRP A 154 -9.66 12.80 -4.83
C TRP A 154 -10.40 13.90 -5.60
N SER A 155 -11.46 13.51 -6.32
CA SER A 155 -12.30 14.45 -7.09
C SER A 155 -12.81 15.62 -6.24
N LYS A 156 -13.20 15.36 -4.99
CA LYS A 156 -13.66 16.39 -4.03
C LYS A 156 -12.57 17.39 -3.61
N THR A 157 -11.29 17.05 -3.79
CA THR A 157 -10.13 17.86 -3.40
C THR A 157 -9.33 18.38 -4.60
N GLY A 158 -9.96 18.47 -5.78
CA GLY A 158 -9.34 19.00 -6.99
C GLY A 158 -8.99 17.97 -8.07
N GLY A 159 -9.18 16.67 -7.80
CA GLY A 159 -9.05 15.60 -8.79
C GLY A 159 -7.65 15.47 -9.40
N ALA A 160 -7.60 14.97 -10.64
CA ALA A 160 -6.37 14.84 -11.41
C ALA A 160 -6.13 16.10 -12.26
N GLN A 161 -5.10 16.85 -11.92
CA GLN A 161 -4.60 18.00 -12.68
C GLN A 161 -3.46 17.52 -13.57
N LEU A 162 -3.78 17.27 -14.83
CA LEU A 162 -2.87 16.66 -15.82
C LEU A 162 -2.51 17.62 -16.96
N SER A 163 -2.94 18.88 -16.90
CA SER A 163 -2.72 19.88 -17.95
C SER A 163 -1.25 20.20 -18.20
N SER A 164 -0.40 19.99 -17.19
CA SER A 164 1.05 20.13 -17.25
C SER A 164 1.76 18.95 -17.92
N VAL A 165 1.08 17.80 -18.10
CA VAL A 165 1.65 16.62 -18.74
C VAL A 165 1.92 16.91 -20.23
N PRO A 166 3.18 16.82 -20.70
CA PRO A 166 3.49 17.11 -22.09
C PRO A 166 2.78 16.17 -23.06
N LYS A 167 2.59 16.65 -24.29
CA LYS A 167 2.02 15.85 -25.39
C LYS A 167 2.87 14.61 -25.67
N LEU A 168 2.25 13.62 -26.30
CA LEU A 168 2.91 12.40 -26.73
C LEU A 168 4.20 12.72 -27.51
N GLY A 169 5.30 12.05 -27.16
CA GLY A 169 6.62 12.28 -27.76
C GLY A 169 7.45 13.43 -27.15
N SER A 170 6.85 14.28 -26.31
CA SER A 170 7.55 15.39 -25.62
C SER A 170 7.69 15.17 -24.11
N LEU A 171 7.48 13.93 -23.64
CA LEU A 171 7.65 13.59 -22.23
C LEU A 171 9.12 13.78 -21.79
N PRO A 172 9.37 14.35 -20.60
CA PRO A 172 10.72 14.55 -20.09
C PRO A 172 11.47 13.22 -19.98
N ARG A 173 12.72 13.20 -20.44
CA ARG A 173 13.57 12.02 -20.27
C ARG A 173 14.23 12.05 -18.91
N ILE A 174 14.17 10.92 -18.22
CA ILE A 174 14.94 10.69 -17.00
C ILE A 174 16.41 10.52 -17.39
N GLN A 175 17.33 10.87 -16.50
CA GLN A 175 18.77 10.73 -16.74
C GLN A 175 19.15 9.25 -17.01
N ASP A 176 20.17 9.04 -17.83
CA ASP A 176 20.60 7.70 -18.28
C ASP A 176 20.99 6.75 -17.13
N ALA A 177 21.42 7.30 -15.98
CA ALA A 177 21.75 6.52 -14.79
C ALA A 177 20.54 5.85 -14.12
N GLY A 178 19.31 6.28 -14.47
CA GLY A 178 18.08 5.83 -13.83
C GLY A 178 17.95 6.30 -12.37
N ILE A 179 16.78 6.06 -11.79
CA ILE A 179 16.44 6.40 -10.42
C ILE A 179 15.93 5.14 -9.74
N THR A 180 16.53 4.80 -8.60
CA THR A 180 16.06 3.69 -7.76
C THR A 180 15.48 4.24 -6.47
N MET A 181 14.25 3.84 -6.17
CA MET A 181 13.54 4.19 -4.96
C MET A 181 13.21 2.92 -4.19
N LYS A 182 13.43 2.96 -2.87
CA LYS A 182 13.03 1.91 -1.95
C LYS A 182 11.99 2.46 -1.00
N ARG A 183 10.93 1.68 -0.76
CA ARG A 183 9.96 2.04 0.26
C ARG A 183 10.61 1.93 1.64
N PRO A 184 10.39 2.91 2.55
CA PRO A 184 10.93 2.86 3.91
C PRO A 184 10.23 1.81 4.77
N THR A 185 9.00 1.42 4.41
CA THR A 185 8.21 0.40 5.10
C THR A 185 7.75 -0.67 4.12
N PRO A 186 7.58 -1.93 4.56
CA PRO A 186 7.02 -3.00 3.72
C PRO A 186 5.53 -2.80 3.44
N TRP A 187 4.78 -2.21 4.38
CA TRP A 187 3.35 -1.95 4.26
C TRP A 187 3.00 -0.47 4.36
N SER A 188 2.13 -0.03 3.47
CA SER A 188 1.50 1.27 3.45
C SER A 188 0.00 1.02 3.59
N TYR A 189 -0.48 1.30 4.80
CA TYR A 189 -1.86 1.03 5.21
C TYR A 189 -2.78 2.19 4.86
N TYR A 190 -4.04 1.89 4.54
CA TYR A 190 -5.05 2.90 4.30
C TYR A 190 -6.43 2.47 4.81
N GLN A 191 -7.24 3.50 5.13
CA GLN A 191 -8.61 3.46 5.63
C GLN A 191 -8.77 3.23 7.15
N ASN A 192 -9.93 3.57 7.68
CA ASN A 192 -10.37 3.20 9.02
C ASN A 192 -11.65 2.37 8.91
N ALA A 193 -11.93 1.50 9.87
CA ALA A 193 -13.20 0.77 9.93
C ALA A 193 -14.43 1.69 9.87
N VAL A 194 -14.32 2.93 10.38
CA VAL A 194 -15.41 3.91 10.29
C VAL A 194 -15.61 4.49 8.89
N SER A 195 -14.57 4.50 8.06
CA SER A 195 -14.63 5.06 6.70
C SER A 195 -15.62 4.29 5.82
N SER A 196 -15.77 2.98 6.07
CA SER A 196 -16.76 2.13 5.41
C SER A 196 -18.19 2.69 5.56
N SER A 197 -18.53 3.28 6.72
CA SER A 197 -19.85 3.87 6.94
C SER A 197 -19.93 5.35 6.58
N TYR A 198 -18.91 6.16 6.93
CA TYR A 198 -18.98 7.60 6.71
C TYR A 198 -18.73 8.03 5.26
N THR A 199 -18.05 7.19 4.48
CA THR A 199 -17.56 7.59 3.16
C THR A 199 -17.97 6.61 2.07
N PHE A 200 -17.80 5.30 2.29
CA PHE A 200 -17.90 4.29 1.23
C PHE A 200 -19.27 3.62 1.11
N ALA A 201 -20.18 3.88 2.06
CA ALA A 201 -21.45 3.15 2.20
C ALA A 201 -22.32 3.12 0.93
N TRP A 202 -22.17 4.12 0.06
CA TRP A 202 -22.99 4.32 -1.14
C TRP A 202 -22.17 4.35 -2.42
N TRP A 203 -20.92 3.87 -2.38
CA TRP A 203 -20.09 3.81 -3.57
C TRP A 203 -20.48 2.61 -4.44
N ASP A 204 -20.61 2.88 -5.73
CA ASP A 204 -20.67 1.87 -6.77
C ASP A 204 -19.25 1.44 -7.18
N TRP A 205 -19.19 0.48 -8.11
CA TRP A 205 -17.93 0.02 -8.66
C TRP A 205 -17.11 1.14 -9.31
N GLU A 206 -17.73 2.00 -10.11
CA GLU A 206 -17.02 3.07 -10.83
C GLU A 206 -16.28 4.00 -9.86
N ARG A 207 -16.86 4.29 -8.70
CA ARG A 207 -16.18 5.06 -7.66
C ARG A 207 -15.09 4.25 -6.96
N TRP A 208 -15.32 2.97 -6.68
CA TRP A 208 -14.31 2.09 -6.08
C TRP A 208 -13.10 1.87 -6.99
N GLU A 209 -13.29 1.66 -8.28
CA GLU A 209 -12.22 1.55 -9.27
C GLU A 209 -11.28 2.77 -9.21
N LYS A 210 -11.85 3.99 -9.18
CA LYS A 210 -11.07 5.23 -9.03
C LYS A 210 -10.32 5.30 -7.70
N GLU A 211 -10.90 4.79 -6.61
CA GLU A 211 -10.21 4.74 -5.31
C GLU A 211 -9.04 3.76 -5.35
N ILE A 212 -9.21 2.58 -5.95
CA ILE A 212 -8.17 1.55 -6.00
C ILE A 212 -7.02 1.98 -6.90
N ASP A 213 -7.32 2.60 -8.05
CA ASP A 213 -6.30 3.23 -8.89
C ASP A 213 -5.54 4.32 -8.12
N TRP A 214 -6.25 5.18 -7.39
CA TRP A 214 -5.63 6.20 -6.54
C TRP A 214 -4.76 5.58 -5.44
N MET A 215 -5.25 4.53 -4.76
CA MET A 215 -4.48 3.80 -3.75
C MET A 215 -3.15 3.30 -4.32
N ALA A 216 -3.18 2.68 -5.50
CA ALA A 216 -1.99 2.19 -6.17
C ALA A 216 -1.03 3.33 -6.57
N LEU A 217 -1.54 4.44 -7.10
CA LEU A 217 -0.74 5.65 -7.39
C LEU A 217 -0.08 6.25 -6.13
N GLN A 218 -0.73 6.17 -4.97
CA GLN A 218 -0.13 6.59 -3.69
C GLN A 218 0.80 5.55 -3.05
N GLY A 219 0.98 4.38 -3.66
CA GLY A 219 1.82 3.31 -3.11
C GLY A 219 1.20 2.57 -1.93
N ILE A 220 -0.14 2.58 -1.80
CA ILE A 220 -0.88 1.83 -0.77
C ILE A 220 -0.93 0.35 -1.18
N ASN A 221 -0.50 -0.54 -0.29
CA ASN A 221 -0.45 -1.99 -0.54
C ASN A 221 -1.11 -2.84 0.56
N LEU A 222 -1.66 -2.22 1.60
CA LEU A 222 -2.37 -2.88 2.70
C LEU A 222 -3.69 -2.15 3.02
N PRO A 223 -4.67 -2.12 2.09
CA PRO A 223 -5.95 -1.47 2.34
C PRO A 223 -6.86 -2.30 3.25
N LEU A 224 -7.68 -1.63 4.08
CA LEU A 224 -8.79 -2.29 4.77
C LEU A 224 -9.90 -2.68 3.78
N ALA A 225 -10.50 -3.85 3.93
CA ALA A 225 -11.56 -4.30 3.01
C ALA A 225 -12.75 -4.90 3.76
N PHE A 226 -13.66 -4.02 4.20
CA PHE A 226 -14.85 -4.35 5.00
C PHE A 226 -16.10 -4.60 4.16
N THR A 227 -16.09 -4.23 2.87
CA THR A 227 -17.25 -4.31 1.98
C THR A 227 -17.71 -5.76 1.79
N GLY A 228 -19.01 -6.03 1.96
CA GLY A 228 -19.63 -7.34 1.73
C GLY A 228 -19.54 -8.35 2.88
N GLN A 229 -18.92 -8.02 4.01
CA GLN A 229 -18.76 -8.94 5.15
C GLN A 229 -20.11 -9.42 5.73
N GLU A 230 -21.17 -8.60 5.64
CA GLU A 230 -22.49 -8.91 6.19
C GLU A 230 -23.11 -10.13 5.50
N ALA A 231 -22.85 -10.33 4.21
CA ALA A 231 -23.32 -11.49 3.47
C ALA A 231 -22.68 -12.79 3.97
N ILE A 232 -21.40 -12.73 4.37
CA ILE A 232 -20.72 -13.86 4.99
C ILE A 232 -21.35 -14.17 6.35
N TRP A 233 -21.61 -13.14 7.17
CA TRP A 233 -22.28 -13.33 8.46
C TRP A 233 -23.71 -13.88 8.36
N GLN A 234 -24.46 -13.47 7.33
CA GLN A 234 -25.77 -14.05 7.05
C GLN A 234 -25.68 -15.53 6.73
N LYS A 235 -24.70 -15.95 5.91
CA LYS A 235 -24.46 -17.36 5.61
C LYS A 235 -24.05 -18.15 6.85
N VAL A 236 -23.15 -17.58 7.68
CA VAL A 236 -22.65 -18.23 8.91
C VAL A 236 -23.76 -18.44 9.94
N PHE A 237 -24.57 -17.42 10.19
CA PHE A 237 -25.59 -17.52 11.23
C PHE A 237 -26.92 -18.13 10.74
N GLN A 238 -27.15 -18.20 9.42
CA GLN A 238 -28.44 -18.58 8.83
C GLN A 238 -29.63 -17.80 9.43
N MET A 239 -29.36 -16.66 10.06
CA MET A 239 -30.34 -15.84 10.74
C MET A 239 -30.99 -14.93 9.70
N GLY A 240 -32.31 -14.98 9.61
CA GLY A 240 -33.13 -14.06 8.82
C GLY A 240 -33.10 -12.65 9.41
N TRP A 241 -31.94 -11.98 9.34
CA TRP A 241 -31.80 -10.60 9.76
C TRP A 241 -32.61 -9.70 8.83
N PRO A 242 -33.23 -8.61 9.35
CA PRO A 242 -34.01 -7.67 8.54
C PRO A 242 -33.08 -6.72 7.75
N ILE A 243 -32.02 -7.25 7.15
CA ILE A 243 -31.28 -6.58 6.09
C ILE A 243 -31.95 -7.03 4.80
N THR A 244 -32.51 -6.09 4.04
CA THR A 244 -33.17 -6.43 2.78
C THR A 244 -32.17 -7.13 1.87
N THR A 245 -32.61 -8.17 1.15
CA THR A 245 -31.78 -8.88 0.16
C THR A 245 -31.19 -7.92 -0.88
N LYS A 246 -31.86 -6.79 -1.13
CA LYS A 246 -31.38 -5.69 -1.96
C LYS A 246 -30.13 -5.01 -1.38
N LEU A 247 -30.12 -4.70 -0.08
CA LEU A 247 -28.99 -4.04 0.58
C LEU A 247 -27.77 -4.96 0.68
N VAL A 248 -28.00 -6.26 0.94
CA VAL A 248 -26.92 -7.26 0.93
C VAL A 248 -26.27 -7.33 -0.46
N ARG A 249 -27.10 -7.50 -1.51
CA ARG A 249 -26.62 -7.56 -2.90
C ARG A 249 -25.85 -6.30 -3.30
N SER A 250 -26.38 -5.11 -2.99
CA SER A 250 -25.69 -3.85 -3.30
C SER A 250 -24.31 -3.71 -2.65
N THR A 251 -24.03 -4.46 -1.57
CA THR A 251 -22.69 -4.48 -0.94
C THR A 251 -21.83 -5.65 -1.38
N THR A 252 -22.40 -6.79 -1.78
CA THR A 252 -21.64 -7.96 -2.24
C THR A 252 -21.16 -7.82 -3.67
N ASP A 253 -22.00 -7.27 -4.54
CA ASP A 253 -21.73 -7.16 -5.97
C ASP A 253 -20.44 -6.34 -6.23
N PRO A 254 -20.24 -5.15 -5.62
CA PRO A 254 -18.96 -4.46 -5.76
C PRO A 254 -17.82 -5.10 -4.97
N ALA A 255 -18.09 -5.90 -3.94
CA ALA A 255 -17.03 -6.48 -3.10
C ALA A 255 -16.11 -7.42 -3.89
N GLU A 256 -16.69 -8.30 -4.71
CA GLU A 256 -15.91 -9.24 -5.54
C GLU A 256 -14.98 -8.49 -6.51
N GLU A 257 -15.49 -7.44 -7.16
CA GLU A 257 -14.71 -6.60 -8.09
C GLU A 257 -13.61 -5.80 -7.35
N ILE A 258 -13.90 -5.28 -6.16
CA ILE A 258 -12.93 -4.60 -5.29
C ILE A 258 -11.79 -5.55 -4.94
N PHE A 259 -12.10 -6.76 -4.47
CA PHE A 259 -11.10 -7.75 -4.08
C PHE A 259 -10.27 -8.19 -5.28
N ALA A 260 -10.91 -8.46 -6.42
CA ALA A 260 -10.23 -8.80 -7.66
C ALA A 260 -9.23 -7.71 -8.07
N ARG A 261 -9.65 -6.44 -8.08
CA ARG A 261 -8.76 -5.34 -8.48
C ARG A 261 -7.62 -5.10 -7.49
N MET A 262 -7.88 -5.20 -6.19
CA MET A 262 -6.81 -5.13 -5.18
C MET A 262 -5.78 -6.24 -5.37
N TYR A 263 -6.25 -7.48 -5.60
CA TYR A 263 -5.42 -8.64 -5.91
C TYR A 263 -4.58 -8.41 -7.17
N GLU A 264 -5.21 -7.94 -8.26
CA GLU A 264 -4.57 -7.63 -9.53
C GLU A 264 -3.45 -6.59 -9.40
N PHE A 265 -3.55 -5.62 -8.49
CA PHE A 265 -2.45 -4.69 -8.23
C PHE A 265 -1.35 -5.25 -7.31
N GLY A 266 -1.55 -6.43 -6.73
CA GLY A 266 -0.66 -7.01 -5.71
C GLY A 266 -0.83 -6.38 -4.32
N MET A 267 -1.99 -5.77 -4.05
CA MET A 267 -2.36 -5.31 -2.71
C MET A 267 -2.75 -6.47 -1.81
N ASN A 268 -2.72 -6.23 -0.50
CA ASN A 268 -3.05 -7.22 0.53
C ASN A 268 -4.23 -6.69 1.35
N PRO A 269 -5.48 -6.97 0.92
CA PRO A 269 -6.63 -6.48 1.64
C PRO A 269 -6.73 -7.08 3.04
N VAL A 270 -6.93 -6.24 4.05
CA VAL A 270 -7.17 -6.68 5.43
C VAL A 270 -8.64 -7.03 5.58
N LEU A 271 -8.92 -8.32 5.77
CA LEU A 271 -10.27 -8.86 5.92
C LEU A 271 -10.72 -8.88 7.38
N PRO A 272 -12.03 -8.74 7.66
CA PRO A 272 -12.57 -8.91 9.00
C PRO A 272 -12.51 -10.37 9.43
N ALA A 273 -12.31 -10.58 10.74
CA ALA A 273 -12.32 -11.90 11.37
C ALA A 273 -13.34 -11.96 12.51
N PHE A 274 -13.71 -13.18 12.91
CA PHE A 274 -14.59 -13.37 14.06
C PHE A 274 -13.87 -12.97 15.35
N SER A 275 -14.42 -11.97 16.04
CA SER A 275 -13.90 -11.48 17.33
C SER A 275 -14.66 -12.00 18.54
N GLY A 276 -15.51 -13.02 18.36
CA GLY A 276 -16.37 -13.57 19.42
C GLY A 276 -17.75 -12.94 19.53
N ASN A 277 -18.05 -11.86 18.78
CA ASN A 277 -19.32 -11.12 18.88
C ASN A 277 -20.46 -11.86 18.19
N VAL A 278 -21.49 -12.20 18.95
CA VAL A 278 -22.65 -12.97 18.48
C VAL A 278 -23.98 -12.27 18.78
N PRO A 279 -25.02 -12.49 17.97
CA PRO A 279 -26.38 -12.05 18.27
C PRO A 279 -26.94 -12.72 19.54
N ALA A 280 -27.79 -12.00 20.28
CA ALA A 280 -28.46 -12.55 21.47
C ALA A 280 -29.34 -13.78 21.19
N ALA A 281 -29.90 -13.86 19.98
CA ALA A 281 -30.69 -15.00 19.54
C ALA A 281 -29.87 -16.30 19.47
N LEU A 282 -28.53 -16.24 19.39
CA LEU A 282 -27.71 -17.44 19.33
C LEU A 282 -27.85 -18.30 20.60
N LYS A 283 -28.16 -17.69 21.76
CA LYS A 283 -28.35 -18.40 23.03
C LYS A 283 -29.60 -19.28 23.05
N SER A 284 -30.64 -18.95 22.27
CA SER A 284 -31.83 -19.82 22.19
C SER A 284 -31.58 -21.05 21.32
N VAL A 285 -30.72 -20.95 20.30
CA VAL A 285 -30.32 -22.06 19.45
C VAL A 285 -29.26 -22.93 20.13
N TYR A 286 -28.33 -22.30 20.87
CA TYR A 286 -27.25 -22.97 21.59
C TYR A 286 -27.27 -22.62 23.09
N PRO A 287 -28.16 -23.23 23.90
CA PRO A 287 -28.32 -22.91 25.32
C PRO A 287 -27.06 -23.15 26.17
N SER A 288 -26.21 -24.10 25.78
CA SER A 288 -24.94 -24.41 26.47
C SER A 288 -23.82 -23.39 26.19
N ALA A 289 -23.95 -22.54 25.16
CA ALA A 289 -22.89 -21.61 24.77
C ALA A 289 -22.60 -20.57 25.86
N LYS A 290 -21.33 -20.37 26.21
CA LYS A 290 -20.90 -19.37 27.20
C LYS A 290 -20.87 -17.98 26.58
N ILE A 291 -21.93 -17.21 26.83
CA ILE A 291 -22.15 -15.91 26.21
C ILE A 291 -22.22 -14.80 27.28
N ALA A 292 -21.33 -13.81 27.20
CA ALA A 292 -21.23 -12.68 28.13
C ALA A 292 -21.79 -11.39 27.51
N ARG A 293 -22.63 -10.66 28.26
CA ARG A 293 -23.25 -9.41 27.81
C ARG A 293 -22.29 -8.25 27.96
N LEU A 294 -22.04 -7.55 26.85
CA LEU A 294 -21.24 -6.32 26.87
C LEU A 294 -22.06 -5.13 27.37
N GLY A 295 -21.36 -4.16 27.99
CA GLY A 295 -21.91 -2.88 28.39
C GLY A 295 -22.33 -2.01 27.19
N ASN A 296 -23.05 -0.92 27.46
CA ASN A 296 -23.52 -0.02 26.39
C ASN A 296 -22.35 0.84 25.86
N CYS A 297 -22.07 0.72 24.56
CA CYS A 297 -20.99 1.47 23.90
C CYS A 297 -21.39 2.91 23.52
N THR A 298 -22.69 3.22 23.44
CA THR A 298 -23.22 4.59 23.29
C THR A 298 -24.60 4.68 23.93
N ARG A 299 -25.10 5.90 24.18
CA ARG A 299 -26.45 6.20 24.69
C ARG A 299 -27.55 5.89 23.65
N ARG A 300 -27.43 4.81 22.86
CA ARG A 300 -28.45 4.30 21.93
C ARG A 300 -29.07 3.02 22.49
N ARG A 301 -30.39 3.03 22.66
CA ARG A 301 -31.20 1.90 23.14
C ARG A 301 -31.13 0.71 22.16
N LYS A 302 -30.80 -0.46 22.72
CA LYS A 302 -31.13 -1.82 22.28
C LYS A 302 -30.60 -2.29 20.90
N THR A 303 -29.35 -2.72 20.89
CA THR A 303 -28.95 -3.95 20.18
C THR A 303 -27.91 -4.67 21.06
N LYS A 304 -28.29 -5.82 21.64
CA LYS A 304 -27.46 -6.56 22.59
C LYS A 304 -26.28 -7.20 21.82
N ARG A 305 -25.08 -6.61 21.91
CA ARG A 305 -23.82 -7.30 21.59
C ARG A 305 -23.48 -8.26 22.73
N LEU A 306 -23.15 -9.50 22.40
CA LEU A 306 -22.76 -10.53 23.34
C LEU A 306 -21.50 -11.21 22.80
N LEU A 307 -20.50 -11.47 23.63
CA LEU A 307 -19.26 -12.17 23.24
C LEU A 307 -19.30 -13.64 23.72
N THR A 308 -18.74 -14.56 22.94
CA THR A 308 -18.43 -15.93 23.37
C THR A 308 -17.04 -16.00 23.99
N ARG A 309 -16.89 -16.79 25.06
CA ARG A 309 -15.60 -17.04 25.73
C ARG A 309 -15.09 -18.41 25.29
N ASN A 310 -13.90 -18.45 24.67
CA ASN A 310 -13.18 -19.70 24.35
C ASN A 310 -12.95 -20.53 25.62
#